data_AF-A0A8C0JCA5-F1
#
_entry.id   AF-A0A8C0JCA5-F1
#
_cell.length_a   1.000
_cell.length_b   1.000
_cell.length_c   1.000
_cell.angle_alpha   90.00
_cell.angle_beta   90.00
_cell.angle_gamma   90.00
#
_symmetry.space_group_name_H-M   'P 1'
#
loop_
_entity.id
_entity.type
_entity.pdbx_description
1 polymer ?
#
loop_
_entity_poly.entity_id
_entity_poly.type
_entity_poly.pdbx_seq_one_letter_code
_entity_poly.pdbx_strand_id
1 'polypeptide(L)'
;MSREPAILESRVMWEPDCKRNTQMDRFRAALVGSCGLRLASYNELYQWSVESYSDFWAEFWKFSEIVFSRLYEEVVDPSKGIADVPEWFKGSRLNYAENLLKHKENDKIALYAAKEGKEEILKVTFEELRQDVALYASAMRKMGVKVGDRVVGYLPNGIHAVEAMLAAASIGAIWSSTSPDFGINVIDRKL
;
A
#
# COMPACT_ATOMS: atom_id res chain seq x y z
N MET A 1 25.14 -49.99 1.79
CA MET A 1 25.34 -48.66 1.16
C MET A 1 24.18 -47.78 1.59
N SER A 2 24.33 -47.07 2.70
CA SER A 2 23.32 -46.14 3.21
C SER A 2 23.85 -44.73 2.98
N ARG A 3 23.21 -43.96 2.10
CA ARG A 3 23.44 -42.52 2.00
C ARG A 3 22.60 -41.85 3.08
N GLU A 4 23.24 -41.35 4.13
CA GLU A 4 22.61 -40.38 5.02
C GLU A 4 22.32 -39.08 4.24
N PRO A 5 21.12 -38.49 4.36
CA PRO A 5 20.86 -37.20 3.76
C PRO A 5 21.59 -36.14 4.61
N ALA A 6 22.70 -35.64 4.10
CA ALA A 6 23.35 -34.45 4.64
C ALA A 6 22.44 -33.24 4.38
N ILE A 7 21.52 -32.97 5.30
CA ILE A 7 20.84 -31.67 5.36
C ILE A 7 21.92 -30.69 5.82
N LEU A 8 22.37 -29.83 4.89
CA LEU A 8 23.29 -28.73 5.15
C LEU A 8 22.77 -27.92 6.34
N GLU A 9 23.52 -27.86 7.44
CA GLU A 9 23.24 -26.90 8.51
C GLU A 9 23.32 -25.48 7.93
N SER A 10 22.17 -24.81 7.85
CA SER A 10 22.10 -23.43 7.36
C SER A 10 22.68 -22.49 8.42
N ARG A 11 23.91 -22.03 8.21
CA ARG A 11 24.53 -21.02 9.08
C ARG A 11 23.82 -19.68 8.92
N VAL A 12 23.33 -19.12 10.02
CA VAL A 12 22.77 -17.76 10.06
C VAL A 12 23.86 -16.76 9.68
N MET A 13 23.61 -15.98 8.62
CA MET A 13 24.58 -15.03 8.05
C MET A 13 24.56 -13.67 8.75
N TRP A 14 23.43 -13.30 9.34
CA TRP A 14 23.22 -12.02 10.01
C TRP A 14 21.99 -12.10 10.92
N GLU A 15 22.05 -11.42 12.06
CA GLU A 15 20.90 -11.17 12.92
C GLU A 15 20.81 -9.68 13.28
N PRO A 16 19.60 -9.15 13.46
CA PRO A 16 19.42 -7.77 13.91
C PRO A 16 19.87 -7.61 15.37
N ASP A 17 20.59 -6.52 15.64
CA ASP A 17 21.07 -6.17 16.99
C ASP A 17 19.94 -6.03 18.02
N CYS A 18 18.74 -5.63 17.57
CA CYS A 18 17.56 -5.52 18.41
C CYS A 18 16.29 -5.86 17.62
N LYS A 19 15.47 -6.76 18.18
CA LYS A 19 14.15 -7.12 17.63
C LYS A 19 13.02 -6.24 18.20
N ARG A 20 13.32 -5.41 19.20
CA ARG A 20 12.35 -4.53 19.88
C ARG A 20 12.18 -3.21 19.14
N ASN A 21 11.05 -2.53 19.39
CA ASN A 21 10.72 -1.20 18.86
C ASN A 21 10.57 -1.10 17.33
N THR A 22 10.62 -2.22 16.60
CA THR A 22 10.21 -2.28 15.20
C THR A 22 8.70 -2.05 15.08
N GLN A 23 8.20 -1.70 13.89
CA GLN A 23 6.75 -1.56 13.68
C GLN A 23 6.00 -2.87 13.96
N MET A 24 6.61 -4.01 13.62
CA MET A 24 6.06 -5.34 13.91
C MET A 24 5.97 -5.59 15.42
N ASP A 25 7.01 -5.23 16.18
CA ASP A 25 7.02 -5.39 17.64
C ASP A 25 6.00 -4.47 18.33
N ARG A 26 5.84 -3.24 17.83
CA ARG A 26 4.80 -2.30 18.30
C ARG A 26 3.40 -2.83 18.04
N PHE A 27 3.15 -3.37 16.85
CA PHE A 27 1.87 -4.00 16.53
C PHE A 27 1.59 -5.20 17.45
N ARG A 28 2.57 -6.10 17.62
CA ARG A 28 2.49 -7.24 18.55
C ARG A 28 2.18 -6.79 19.98
N ALA A 29 2.83 -5.72 20.46
CA ALA A 29 2.56 -5.17 21.78
C ALA A 29 1.15 -4.57 21.89
N ALA A 30 0.64 -3.94 20.83
CA ALA A 30 -0.71 -3.39 20.80
C ALA A 30 -1.80 -4.48 20.93
N LEU A 31 -1.57 -5.67 20.36
CA LEU A 31 -2.49 -6.82 20.46
C LEU A 31 -2.72 -7.30 21.91
N VAL A 32 -1.72 -7.12 22.78
CA VAL A 32 -1.86 -7.42 24.22
C VAL A 32 -2.91 -6.51 24.84
N GLY A 33 -2.95 -5.24 24.44
CA GLY A 33 -3.89 -4.25 24.96
C GLY A 33 -5.30 -4.36 24.37
N SER A 34 -5.43 -4.72 23.09
CA SER A 34 -6.74 -4.78 22.41
C SER A 34 -7.45 -6.12 22.59
N CYS A 35 -6.73 -7.23 22.54
CA CYS A 35 -7.30 -8.59 22.50
C CYS A 35 -6.87 -9.46 23.69
N GLY A 36 -5.98 -8.98 24.56
CA GLY A 36 -5.40 -9.80 25.64
C GLY A 36 -4.45 -10.90 25.16
N LEU A 37 -4.12 -10.93 23.87
CA LEU A 37 -3.25 -11.94 23.26
C LEU A 37 -1.79 -11.67 23.64
N ARG A 38 -1.17 -12.60 24.37
CA ARG A 38 0.25 -12.53 24.75
C ARG A 38 1.08 -13.36 23.78
N LEU A 39 1.43 -12.76 22.66
CA LEU A 39 2.31 -13.36 21.65
C LEU A 39 3.75 -13.01 22.00
N ALA A 40 4.55 -13.96 22.48
CA ALA A 40 5.90 -13.73 22.99
C ALA A 40 6.96 -13.61 21.88
N SER A 41 6.67 -14.13 20.69
CA SER A 41 7.62 -14.21 19.57
C SER A 41 6.99 -13.83 18.24
N TYR A 42 7.84 -13.53 17.24
CA TYR A 42 7.39 -13.36 15.85
C TYR A 42 6.68 -14.61 15.33
N ASN A 43 7.16 -15.81 15.69
CA ASN A 43 6.58 -17.07 15.24
C ASN A 43 5.15 -17.25 15.75
N GLU A 44 4.88 -16.86 17.01
CA GLU A 44 3.52 -16.89 17.56
C GLU A 44 2.61 -15.88 16.85
N LEU A 45 3.11 -14.68 16.56
CA LEU A 45 2.37 -13.68 15.77
C LEU A 45 2.06 -14.19 14.36
N TYR A 46 3.04 -14.80 13.71
CA TYR A 46 2.88 -15.39 12.39
C TYR A 46 1.83 -16.51 12.41
N GLN A 47 1.94 -17.45 13.36
CA GLN A 47 0.99 -18.56 13.49
C GLN A 47 -0.44 -18.02 13.66
N TRP A 48 -0.62 -17.07 14.57
CA TRP A 48 -1.92 -16.44 14.80
C TRP A 48 -2.43 -15.69 13.56
N SER A 49 -1.56 -14.98 12.82
CA SER A 49 -1.95 -14.24 11.61
C SER A 49 -2.48 -15.14 10.50
N VAL A 50 -2.08 -16.41 10.48
CA VAL A 50 -2.52 -17.41 9.49
C VAL A 50 -3.75 -18.15 9.99
N GLU A 51 -3.78 -18.57 11.26
CA GLU A 51 -4.90 -19.30 11.84
C GLU A 51 -6.14 -18.42 12.06
N SER A 52 -5.94 -17.14 12.34
CA SER A 52 -6.99 -16.16 12.67
C SER A 52 -6.85 -14.90 11.81
N TYR A 53 -6.71 -15.08 10.50
CA TYR A 53 -6.41 -13.98 9.56
C TYR A 53 -7.48 -12.87 9.55
N SER A 54 -8.76 -13.21 9.74
CA SER A 54 -9.83 -12.20 9.85
C SER A 54 -9.58 -11.26 11.03
N ASP A 55 -9.27 -11.81 12.21
CA ASP A 55 -9.00 -11.03 13.42
C ASP A 55 -7.69 -10.25 13.30
N PHE A 56 -6.66 -10.87 12.72
CA PHE A 56 -5.38 -10.20 12.43
C PHE A 56 -5.58 -8.92 11.60
N TRP A 57 -6.33 -9.02 10.51
CA TRP A 57 -6.59 -7.88 9.63
C TRP A 57 -7.53 -6.84 10.26
N ALA A 58 -8.46 -7.26 11.12
CA ALA A 58 -9.27 -6.36 11.93
C ALA A 58 -8.41 -5.50 12.87
N GLU A 59 -7.46 -6.12 13.56
CA GLU A 59 -6.53 -5.43 14.47
C GLU A 59 -5.52 -4.57 13.71
N PHE A 60 -5.03 -5.05 12.56
CA PHE A 60 -4.16 -4.26 11.69
C PHE A 60 -4.86 -2.99 11.18
N TRP A 61 -6.14 -3.07 10.83
CA TRP A 61 -6.92 -1.89 10.43
C TRP A 61 -6.94 -0.82 11.52
N LYS A 62 -7.12 -1.22 12.79
CA LYS A 62 -7.07 -0.30 13.94
C LYS A 62 -5.68 0.29 14.13
N PHE A 63 -4.66 -0.55 14.07
CA PHE A 63 -3.26 -0.17 14.27
C PHE A 63 -2.71 0.76 13.18
N SER A 64 -3.12 0.54 11.92
CA SER A 64 -2.64 1.31 10.76
C SER A 64 -3.24 2.71 10.63
N GLU A 65 -4.26 3.02 11.45
CA GLU A 65 -4.95 4.32 11.46
C GLU A 65 -5.39 4.74 10.05
N ILE A 66 -5.95 3.77 9.30
CA ILE A 66 -6.52 4.01 7.98
C ILE A 66 -7.68 4.99 8.14
N VAL A 67 -7.69 6.02 7.29
CA VAL A 67 -8.80 6.96 7.17
C VAL A 67 -9.87 6.33 6.27
N PHE A 68 -11.11 6.30 6.75
CA PHE A 68 -12.23 5.74 6.03
C PHE A 68 -13.50 6.56 6.27
N SER A 69 -14.41 6.51 5.31
CA SER A 69 -15.73 7.14 5.37
C SER A 69 -16.83 6.18 5.84
N ARG A 70 -16.61 4.87 5.71
CA ARG A 70 -17.49 3.80 6.21
C ARG A 70 -16.63 2.63 6.68
N LEU A 71 -16.89 2.15 7.89
CA LEU A 71 -16.24 0.97 8.44
C LEU A 71 -16.75 -0.29 7.74
N TYR A 72 -15.92 -1.33 7.66
CA TYR A 72 -16.35 -2.65 7.18
C TYR A 72 -17.44 -3.24 8.08
N GLU A 73 -18.28 -4.09 7.50
CA GLU A 73 -19.23 -4.95 8.19
C GLU A 73 -18.57 -6.29 8.55
N GLU A 74 -17.72 -6.79 7.66
CA GLU A 74 -17.01 -8.06 7.78
C GLU A 74 -15.62 -7.92 7.14
N VAL A 75 -14.57 -8.43 7.80
CA VAL A 75 -13.21 -8.36 7.27
C VAL A 75 -13.02 -9.33 6.11
N VAL A 76 -13.42 -10.58 6.27
CA VAL A 76 -13.38 -11.60 5.23
C VAL A 76 -14.18 -12.80 5.72
N ASP A 77 -14.89 -13.47 4.81
CA ASP A 77 -15.58 -14.73 5.11
C ASP A 77 -14.55 -15.88 5.16
N PRO A 78 -14.30 -16.50 6.33
CA PRO A 78 -13.27 -17.52 6.44
C PRO A 78 -13.64 -18.87 5.81
N SER A 79 -14.91 -19.04 5.42
CA SER A 79 -15.38 -20.26 4.77
C SER A 79 -15.03 -20.31 3.27
N LYS A 80 -14.71 -19.17 2.67
CA LYS A 80 -14.39 -19.05 1.24
C LYS A 80 -12.92 -19.31 0.98
N GLY A 81 -12.66 -20.19 0.02
CA GLY A 81 -11.31 -20.45 -0.46
C GLY A 81 -10.85 -19.41 -1.48
N ILE A 82 -9.57 -19.45 -1.85
CA ILE A 82 -9.00 -18.56 -2.87
C ILE A 82 -9.68 -18.69 -4.24
N ALA A 83 -10.26 -19.85 -4.54
CA ALA A 83 -11.01 -20.10 -5.77
C ALA A 83 -12.24 -19.19 -5.91
N ASP A 84 -12.83 -18.78 -4.78
CA ASP A 84 -14.02 -17.94 -4.75
C ASP A 84 -13.70 -16.44 -4.70
N VAL A 85 -12.41 -16.07 -4.64
CA VAL A 85 -11.91 -14.69 -4.51
C VAL A 85 -12.65 -13.95 -3.40
N PRO A 86 -12.37 -14.27 -2.11
CA PRO A 86 -13.14 -13.74 -1.00
C PRO A 86 -13.08 -12.20 -0.97
N GLU A 87 -14.22 -11.58 -0.69
CA GLU A 87 -14.31 -10.13 -0.54
C GLU A 87 -13.68 -9.72 0.79
N TRP A 88 -12.75 -8.77 0.73
CA TRP A 88 -12.07 -8.22 1.90
C TRP A 88 -12.67 -6.87 2.30
N PHE A 89 -12.85 -6.68 3.60
CA PHE A 89 -13.40 -5.48 4.23
C PHE A 89 -14.74 -5.06 3.62
N LYS A 90 -15.63 -6.04 3.47
CA LYS A 90 -16.95 -5.88 2.88
C LYS A 90 -17.71 -4.74 3.56
N GLY A 91 -18.34 -3.89 2.75
CA GLY A 91 -19.09 -2.72 3.22
C GLY A 91 -18.23 -1.51 3.59
N SER A 92 -16.90 -1.63 3.66
CA SER A 92 -16.03 -0.46 3.92
C SER A 92 -15.99 0.51 2.73
N ARG A 93 -15.68 1.77 3.03
CA ARG A 93 -15.44 2.80 2.00
C ARG A 93 -14.32 3.73 2.43
N LEU A 94 -13.24 3.74 1.66
CA LEU A 94 -12.06 4.58 1.86
C LEU A 94 -11.57 5.16 0.53
N ASN A 95 -10.67 6.15 0.59
CA ASN A 95 -9.94 6.62 -0.58
C ASN A 95 -8.43 6.40 -0.40
N TYR A 96 -7.78 5.82 -1.42
CA TYR A 96 -6.34 5.54 -1.38
C TYR A 96 -5.50 6.82 -1.34
N ALA A 97 -5.83 7.82 -2.17
CA ALA A 97 -5.10 9.08 -2.21
C ALA A 97 -5.26 9.88 -0.91
N GLU A 98 -6.45 9.86 -0.28
CA GLU A 98 -6.68 10.44 1.04
C GLU A 98 -5.74 9.85 2.09
N ASN A 99 -5.61 8.52 2.12
CA ASN A 99 -4.74 7.83 3.07
C ASN A 99 -3.25 8.15 2.87
N LEU A 100 -2.80 8.32 1.62
CA LEU A 100 -1.41 8.71 1.33
C LEU A 100 -1.14 10.19 1.62
N LEU A 101 -2.14 11.05 1.46
CA LEU A 101 -2.01 12.51 1.63
C LEU A 101 -2.44 12.99 3.04
N LYS A 102 -2.73 12.08 3.97
CA LYS A 102 -3.25 12.36 5.32
C LYS A 102 -2.29 13.15 6.23
N HIS A 103 -1.01 13.24 5.87
CA HIS A 103 0.01 13.93 6.65
C HIS A 103 -0.27 15.44 6.75
N LYS A 104 -0.46 15.94 7.97
CA LYS A 104 -0.82 17.35 8.23
C LYS A 104 0.39 18.29 8.22
N GLU A 105 1.60 17.76 8.30
CA GLU A 105 2.82 18.56 8.21
C GLU A 105 3.02 19.06 6.77
N ASN A 106 2.47 20.23 6.44
CA ASN A 106 2.54 20.83 5.11
C ASN A 106 3.97 20.91 4.55
N ASP A 107 4.92 21.41 5.36
CA ASP A 107 6.30 21.64 4.95
C ASP A 107 7.16 20.37 4.85
N LYS A 108 6.62 19.22 5.28
CA LYS A 108 7.37 17.96 5.24
C LYS A 108 7.49 17.51 3.78
N ILE A 109 8.68 17.05 3.40
CA ILE A 109 8.93 16.54 2.06
C ILE A 109 8.17 15.22 1.86
N ALA A 110 7.32 15.18 0.84
CA ALA A 110 6.59 14.00 0.40
C ALA A 110 7.37 13.24 -0.68
N LEU A 111 7.97 13.95 -1.64
CA LEU A 111 8.70 13.34 -2.76
C LEU A 111 10.11 13.94 -2.89
N TYR A 112 11.07 13.06 -3.14
CA TYR A 112 12.40 13.41 -3.62
C TYR A 112 12.51 12.90 -5.06
N ALA A 113 12.75 13.80 -6.00
CA ALA A 113 12.90 13.47 -7.41
C ALA A 113 14.32 13.78 -7.88
N ALA A 114 15.05 12.73 -8.24
CA ALA A 114 16.36 12.81 -8.86
C ALA A 114 16.23 12.52 -10.36
N LYS A 115 17.08 13.14 -11.17
CA LYS A 115 17.15 12.93 -12.61
C LYS A 115 18.60 12.66 -13.00
N GLU A 116 18.80 11.81 -14.01
CA GLU A 116 20.14 11.55 -14.53
C GLU A 116 20.80 12.84 -15.02
N GLY A 117 22.10 13.01 -14.71
CA GLY A 117 22.86 14.20 -15.07
C GLY A 117 22.49 15.47 -14.31
N LYS A 118 21.66 15.37 -13.27
CA LYS A 118 21.35 16.49 -12.37
C LYS A 118 21.77 16.17 -10.94
N GLU A 119 22.61 17.03 -10.38
CA GLU A 119 23.02 16.94 -8.96
C GLU A 119 21.91 17.41 -8.02
N GLU A 120 21.04 18.32 -8.49
CA GLU A 120 19.94 18.84 -7.69
C GLU A 120 18.80 17.82 -7.56
N ILE A 121 18.50 17.47 -6.32
CA ILE A 121 17.32 16.68 -5.96
C ILE A 121 16.16 17.64 -5.75
N LEU A 122 15.14 17.54 -6.61
CA LEU A 122 13.89 18.27 -6.42
C LEU A 122 13.16 17.70 -5.20
N LYS A 123 12.68 18.57 -4.33
CA LYS A 123 11.89 18.22 -3.15
C LYS A 123 10.50 18.79 -3.31
N VAL A 124 9.49 17.95 -3.14
CA VAL A 124 8.08 18.34 -3.18
C VAL A 124 7.50 18.12 -1.80
N THR A 125 6.95 19.17 -1.21
CA THR A 125 6.28 19.13 0.09
C THR A 125 4.91 18.44 0.00
N PHE A 126 4.37 18.04 1.14
CA PHE A 126 3.01 17.51 1.20
C PHE A 126 1.96 18.55 0.77
N GLU A 127 2.20 19.84 1.02
CA GLU A 127 1.30 20.91 0.57
C GLU A 127 1.29 21.04 -0.95
N GLU A 128 2.46 21.15 -1.59
CA GLU A 128 2.59 21.22 -3.05
C GLU A 128 1.96 19.99 -3.72
N LEU A 129 2.28 18.80 -3.23
CA LEU A 129 1.71 17.56 -3.76
C LEU A 129 0.19 17.54 -3.68
N ARG A 130 -0.42 18.02 -2.58
CA ARG A 130 -1.87 18.12 -2.46
C ARG A 130 -2.47 19.10 -3.45
N GLN A 131 -1.84 20.26 -3.64
CA GLN A 131 -2.31 21.29 -4.58
C GLN A 131 -2.28 20.75 -6.02
N ASP A 132 -1.18 20.09 -6.41
CA ASP A 132 -1.05 19.51 -7.74
C ASP A 132 -2.04 18.36 -7.96
N VAL A 133 -2.17 17.44 -7.01
CA VAL A 133 -3.18 16.36 -7.07
C VAL A 133 -4.60 16.93 -7.23
N ALA A 134 -4.94 17.98 -6.48
CA ALA A 134 -6.25 18.63 -6.59
C ALA A 134 -6.46 19.29 -7.96
N LEU A 135 -5.42 19.89 -8.54
CA LEU A 135 -5.46 20.50 -9.87
C LEU A 135 -5.71 19.44 -10.95
N TYR A 136 -4.95 18.34 -10.95
CA TYR A 136 -5.12 17.24 -11.89
C TYR A 136 -6.49 16.58 -11.74
N ALA A 137 -6.94 16.32 -10.51
CA ALA A 137 -8.25 15.74 -10.25
C ALA A 137 -9.39 16.64 -10.77
N SER A 138 -9.26 17.96 -10.61
CA SER A 138 -10.21 18.94 -11.12
C SER A 138 -10.24 18.97 -12.65
N ALA A 139 -9.08 18.91 -13.30
CA ALA A 139 -8.97 18.82 -14.75
C ALA A 139 -9.62 17.52 -15.29
N MET A 140 -9.33 16.37 -14.68
CA MET A 140 -9.93 15.08 -15.05
C MET A 140 -11.46 15.11 -14.92
N ARG A 141 -12.00 15.65 -13.81
CA ARG A 141 -13.45 15.81 -13.64
C ARG A 141 -14.04 16.74 -14.71
N LYS A 142 -13.37 17.84 -15.06
CA LYS A 142 -13.81 18.76 -16.12
C LYS A 142 -13.81 18.10 -17.50
N MET A 143 -12.89 17.17 -17.74
CA MET A 143 -12.87 16.33 -18.95
C MET A 143 -13.93 15.22 -18.95
N GLY A 144 -14.69 15.07 -17.85
CA GLY A 144 -15.80 14.13 -17.75
C GLY A 144 -15.45 12.77 -17.17
N VAL A 145 -14.25 12.58 -16.60
CA VAL A 145 -13.84 11.33 -15.95
C VAL A 145 -14.72 11.07 -14.71
N LYS A 146 -15.25 9.84 -14.63
CA LYS A 146 -16.13 9.35 -13.56
C LYS A 146 -15.49 8.20 -12.79
N VAL A 147 -16.13 7.84 -11.67
CA VAL A 147 -15.78 6.66 -10.89
C VAL A 147 -15.85 5.42 -11.79
N GLY A 148 -14.79 4.61 -11.80
CA GLY A 148 -14.65 3.41 -12.62
C GLY A 148 -14.07 3.62 -14.02
N ASP A 149 -13.94 4.87 -14.48
CA ASP A 149 -13.26 5.16 -15.75
C ASP A 149 -11.77 4.86 -15.65
N ARG A 150 -11.16 4.44 -16.76
CA ARG A 150 -9.71 4.18 -16.84
C ARG A 150 -8.97 5.44 -17.26
N VAL A 151 -7.93 5.80 -16.50
CA VAL A 151 -6.98 6.88 -16.83
C VAL A 151 -5.62 6.24 -17.04
N VAL A 152 -5.03 6.45 -18.22
CA VAL A 152 -3.79 5.78 -18.60
C VAL A 152 -2.64 6.77 -18.74
N GLY A 153 -1.56 6.48 -18.02
CA GLY A 153 -0.31 7.24 -18.02
C GLY A 153 0.76 6.58 -18.89
N TYR A 154 1.16 7.26 -19.96
CA TYR A 154 2.37 6.94 -20.72
C TYR A 154 3.46 7.96 -20.38
N LEU A 155 4.23 7.68 -19.33
CA LEU A 155 5.14 8.66 -18.72
C LEU A 155 6.25 7.99 -17.90
N PRO A 156 7.44 8.61 -17.83
CA PRO A 156 8.56 8.07 -17.06
C PRO A 156 8.30 8.15 -15.54
N ASN A 157 9.16 7.48 -14.77
CA ASN A 157 9.18 7.63 -13.32
C ASN A 157 9.56 9.07 -12.93
N GLY A 158 8.61 9.81 -12.35
CA GLY A 158 8.79 11.19 -11.93
C GLY A 158 7.59 11.72 -11.15
N ILE A 159 7.68 12.97 -10.68
CA ILE A 159 6.66 13.60 -9.81
C ILE A 159 5.27 13.57 -10.45
N HIS A 160 5.17 13.84 -11.76
CA HIS A 160 3.92 13.87 -12.50
C HIS A 160 3.23 12.50 -12.56
N ALA A 161 3.99 11.40 -12.46
CA ALA A 161 3.43 10.06 -12.37
C ALA A 161 2.64 9.87 -11.07
N VAL A 162 3.24 10.33 -9.97
CA VAL A 162 2.64 10.26 -8.64
C VAL A 162 1.44 11.20 -8.56
N GLU A 163 1.58 12.43 -9.04
CA GLU A 163 0.49 13.43 -9.09
C GLU A 163 -0.72 12.90 -9.89
N ALA A 164 -0.50 12.41 -11.11
CA ALA A 164 -1.57 11.91 -11.98
C ALA A 164 -2.23 10.64 -11.42
N MET A 165 -1.45 9.70 -10.88
CA MET A 165 -1.97 8.50 -10.24
C MET A 165 -2.83 8.84 -9.01
N LEU A 166 -2.33 9.69 -8.12
CA LEU A 166 -3.07 10.13 -6.93
C LEU A 166 -4.34 10.90 -7.32
N ALA A 167 -4.29 11.74 -8.34
CA ALA A 167 -5.45 12.44 -8.85
C ALA A 167 -6.53 11.49 -9.37
N ALA A 168 -6.16 10.51 -10.21
CA ALA A 168 -7.08 9.49 -10.72
C ALA A 168 -7.70 8.67 -9.56
N ALA A 169 -6.87 8.21 -8.62
CA ALA A 169 -7.34 7.47 -7.43
C ALA A 169 -8.26 8.32 -6.54
N SER A 170 -8.00 9.62 -6.40
CA SER A 170 -8.81 10.54 -5.57
C SER A 170 -10.24 10.71 -6.08
N ILE A 171 -10.47 10.54 -7.39
CA ILE A 171 -11.78 10.66 -8.02
C ILE A 171 -12.46 9.30 -8.28
N GLY A 172 -11.83 8.21 -7.85
CA GLY A 172 -12.34 6.84 -8.04
C GLY A 172 -12.14 6.30 -9.45
N ALA A 173 -11.27 6.92 -10.25
CA ALA A 173 -10.85 6.37 -11.54
C ALA A 173 -9.80 5.28 -11.35
N ILE A 174 -9.71 4.37 -12.32
CA ILE A 174 -8.74 3.27 -12.36
C ILE A 174 -7.49 3.77 -13.08
N TRP A 175 -6.38 3.92 -12.34
CA TRP A 175 -5.09 4.26 -12.92
C TRP A 175 -4.45 3.05 -13.59
N SER A 176 -3.93 3.24 -14.79
CA SER A 176 -3.05 2.29 -15.48
C SER A 176 -1.84 3.05 -16.00
N SER A 177 -0.64 2.46 -15.98
CA SER A 177 0.54 3.12 -16.50
C SER A 177 1.46 2.16 -17.23
N THR A 178 2.20 2.69 -18.19
CA THR A 178 3.27 1.98 -18.90
C THR A 178 4.50 2.88 -19.03
N SER A 179 5.69 2.27 -18.99
CA SER A 179 6.95 2.99 -19.22
C SER A 179 7.01 3.54 -20.65
N PRO A 180 7.60 4.73 -20.87
CA PRO A 180 7.88 5.24 -22.21
C PRO A 180 8.88 4.39 -23.00
N ASP A 181 9.58 3.46 -22.35
CA ASP A 181 10.50 2.53 -23.02
C ASP A 181 9.75 1.48 -23.88
N PHE A 182 8.45 1.33 -23.64
CA PHE A 182 7.60 0.48 -24.47
C PHE A 182 7.27 1.20 -25.77
N GLY A 183 7.66 0.62 -26.91
CA GLY A 183 7.29 1.14 -28.22
C GLY A 183 5.77 1.30 -28.42
N ILE A 184 5.37 2.07 -29.42
CA ILE A 184 3.96 2.47 -29.67
C ILE A 184 2.95 1.31 -29.72
N ASN A 185 3.39 0.10 -30.06
CA ASN A 185 2.55 -1.10 -30.17
C ASN A 185 1.94 -1.56 -28.84
N VAL A 186 2.39 -1.03 -27.70
CA VAL A 186 1.81 -1.36 -26.38
C VAL A 186 0.47 -0.65 -26.15
N ILE A 187 0.23 0.47 -26.85
CA ILE A 187 -1.04 1.21 -26.77
C ILE A 187 -2.18 0.47 -27.51
N ASP A 188 -1.85 -0.52 -28.35
CA ASP A 188 -2.82 -1.19 -29.23
C ASP A 188 -3.56 -2.38 -28.57
N ARG A 189 -3.19 -2.76 -27.33
CA ARG A 189 -3.86 -3.87 -26.61
C ARG A 189 -4.93 -3.34 -25.65
N LYS A 190 -6.12 -3.09 -26.21
CA LYS A 190 -7.44 -2.92 -25.55
C LYS A 190 -7.42 -2.17 -24.22
N LEU A 191 -7.55 -0.84 -24.30
CA LEU A 191 -8.15 0.00 -23.26
C LEU A 191 -9.65 -0.23 -23.13
#